data_AF-A0A949AJF1-F1
#
_entry.id   AF-A0A949AJF1-F1
#
_cell.length_a   1.000
_cell.length_b   1.000
_cell.length_c   1.000
_cell.angle_alpha   90.00
_cell.angle_beta   90.00
_cell.angle_gamma   90.00
#
_symmetry.space_group_name_H-M   'P 1'
#
loop_
_entity.id
_entity.type
_entity.pdbx_description
1 polymer ?
#
loop_
_entity_poly.entity_id
_entity_poly.type
_entity_poly.pdbx_seq_one_letter_code
_entity_poly.pdbx_strand_id
1 'polypeptide(L)' 'GMCGGCRVTVGNKTKFVCVDGPEFDGHLVDFDNMMIRLRAYKKREDSDHHQCHINLKIEDKVQQ' A
#
# COMPACT_ATOMS: atom_id res chain seq x y z
N GLY A 1 9.74 -7.88 -12.02
CA GLY A 1 8.30 -8.16 -11.86
C GLY A 1 8.08 -9.63 -11.53
N MET A 2 8.52 -10.06 -10.35
CA MET A 2 8.53 -11.49 -9.98
C MET A 2 7.38 -11.88 -9.05
N CYS A 3 6.76 -10.91 -8.36
CA CYS A 3 5.75 -11.17 -7.33
C CYS A 3 4.33 -10.71 -7.67
N GLY A 4 4.15 -9.78 -8.62
CA GLY A 4 2.83 -9.23 -8.97
C GLY A 4 2.13 -8.43 -7.86
N GLY A 5 2.84 -8.04 -6.79
CA GLY A 5 2.29 -7.21 -5.73
C GLY A 5 1.84 -5.83 -6.24
N CYS A 6 2.62 -5.25 -7.14
CA CYS A 6 2.37 -3.98 -7.80
C CYS A 6 1.54 -4.10 -9.09
N ARG A 7 0.73 -5.16 -9.26
CA ARG A 7 -0.09 -5.29 -10.47
C ARG A 7 -1.20 -4.23 -10.52
N VAL A 8 -1.49 -3.76 -11.73
CA VAL A 8 -2.55 -2.81 -12.08
C VAL A 8 -3.20 -3.25 -13.39
N THR A 9 -4.49 -2.98 -13.55
CA THR A 9 -5.19 -3.18 -14.83
C THR A 9 -5.14 -1.87 -15.63
N VAL A 10 -4.55 -1.92 -16.82
CA VAL A 10 -4.49 -0.77 -17.74
C VAL A 10 -4.99 -1.22 -19.10
N GLY A 11 -6.09 -0.64 -19.60
CA GLY A 11 -6.69 -0.98 -20.89
C GLY A 11 -7.05 -2.47 -21.01
N ASN A 12 -7.72 -3.02 -20.00
CA ASN A 12 -8.10 -4.44 -19.89
C ASN A 12 -6.93 -5.44 -19.88
N LYS A 13 -5.71 -4.98 -19.58
CA LYS A 13 -4.52 -5.84 -19.45
C LYS A 13 -3.90 -5.68 -18.07
N THR A 14 -3.50 -6.79 -17.47
CA THR A 14 -2.70 -6.79 -16.26
C THR A 14 -1.27 -6.35 -16.59
N LYS A 15 -0.78 -5.33 -15.89
CA LYS A 15 0.57 -4.76 -15.97
C LYS A 15 1.22 -4.74 -14.59
N PHE A 16 2.54 -4.77 -14.54
CA PHE A 16 3.29 -4.70 -13.29
C PHE A 16 4.02 -3.36 -13.18
N VAL A 17 3.58 -2.49 -12.28
CA VAL A 17 4.10 -1.12 -12.16
C VAL A 17 5.63 -1.07 -11.99
N CYS A 18 6.23 -2.02 -11.26
CA CYS A 18 7.68 -2.03 -11.04
C CYS A 18 8.54 -2.45 -12.25
N VAL A 19 7.92 -2.85 -13.37
CA VAL A 19 8.62 -3.21 -14.61
C VAL A 19 8.05 -2.44 -15.80
N ASP A 20 6.73 -2.37 -15.91
CA ASP A 20 6.00 -1.75 -17.02
C ASP A 20 5.69 -0.26 -16.78
N GLY A 21 5.90 0.27 -15.57
CA GLY A 21 5.53 1.62 -15.15
C GLY A 21 6.72 2.45 -14.65
N PRO A 22 6.52 3.45 -13.76
CA PRO A 22 5.29 3.77 -13.01
C PRO A 22 4.25 4.59 -13.79
N GLU A 23 4.63 5.10 -14.96
CA GLU A 23 3.81 6.00 -15.79
C GLU A 23 2.90 5.22 -16.74
N PHE A 24 1.62 5.56 -16.75
CA PHE A 24 0.61 4.97 -17.64
C PHE A 24 -0.34 6.06 -18.13
N ASP A 25 -1.07 5.81 -19.22
CA ASP A 25 -2.22 6.64 -19.58
C ASP A 25 -3.30 6.48 -18.50
N GLY A 26 -3.49 7.54 -17.71
CA GLY A 26 -4.43 7.55 -16.58
C GLY A 26 -5.86 7.21 -16.98
N HIS A 27 -6.29 7.52 -18.21
CA HIS A 27 -7.65 7.20 -18.66
C HIS A 27 -7.88 5.70 -18.87
N LEU A 28 -6.81 4.92 -18.99
CA LEU A 28 -6.88 3.48 -19.17
C LEU A 28 -6.68 2.72 -17.86
N VAL A 29 -6.33 3.39 -16.76
CA VAL A 29 -6.08 2.77 -15.46
C VAL A 29 -7.40 2.47 -14.75
N ASP A 30 -7.56 1.23 -14.27
CA ASP A 30 -8.63 0.86 -13.34
C ASP A 30 -8.28 1.34 -11.92
N PHE A 31 -8.67 2.59 -11.62
CA PHE A 31 -8.42 3.21 -10.31
C PHE A 31 -9.22 2.57 -9.18
N ASP A 32 -10.43 2.08 -9.44
CA ASP A 32 -11.27 1.45 -8.40
C ASP A 32 -10.60 0.18 -7.87
N ASN A 33 -10.13 -0.69 -8.77
CA ASN A 33 -9.37 -1.88 -8.38
C ASN A 33 -8.08 -1.51 -7.65
N MET A 34 -7.34 -0.52 -8.16
CA MET A 34 -6.08 -0.06 -7.54
C MET A 34 -6.31 0.42 -6.10
N MET A 35 -7.32 1.24 -5.86
CA MET A 35 -7.62 1.82 -4.55
C MET A 35 -8.07 0.77 -3.53
N ILE A 36 -8.84 -0.24 -3.96
CA ILE A 36 -9.19 -1.38 -3.09
C ILE A 36 -7.93 -2.13 -2.66
N ARG A 37 -6.99 -2.37 -3.59
CA ARG A 37 -5.73 -3.09 -3.30
C ARG A 37 -4.84 -2.31 -2.33
N LEU A 38 -4.74 -1.00 -2.47
CA LEU A 38 -3.96 -0.15 -1.57
C LEU A 38 -4.48 -0.21 -0.12
N ARG A 39 -5.77 -0.47 0.10
CA ARG A 39 -6.36 -0.57 1.44
C ARG A 39 -6.25 -1.95 2.08
N ALA A 40 -5.69 -2.95 1.39
CA ALA A 40 -5.68 -4.34 1.86
C ALA A 40 -5.04 -4.51 3.25
N TYR A 41 -4.03 -3.71 3.58
CA TYR A 41 -3.31 -3.79 4.86
C TYR A 41 -3.67 -2.68 5.86
N LYS A 42 -4.63 -1.81 5.52
CA LYS A 42 -4.93 -0.60 6.30
C LYS A 42 -5.25 -0.88 7.77
N LYS A 43 -6.03 -1.93 8.06
CA LYS A 43 -6.35 -2.33 9.44
C LYS A 43 -5.10 -2.71 10.25
N ARG A 44 -4.17 -3.42 9.61
CA ARG A 44 -2.91 -3.82 10.23
C ARG A 44 -2.01 -2.60 10.43
N GLU A 45 -1.87 -1.78 9.40
CA GLU A 45 -1.10 -0.53 9.46
C GLU A 45 -1.59 0.37 10.59
N ASP A 46 -2.92 0.53 10.75
CA ASP A 46 -3.52 1.34 11.81
C ASP A 46 -3.26 0.75 13.20
N SER A 47 -3.37 -0.57 13.34
CA SER A 47 -3.05 -1.28 14.59
C SER A 47 -1.57 -1.13 14.95
N ASP A 48 -0.67 -1.40 14.02
CA ASP A 48 0.78 -1.33 14.21
C ASP A 48 1.21 0.11 14.54
N HIS A 49 0.61 1.11 13.88
CA HIS A 49 0.82 2.52 14.17
C HIS A 49 0.31 2.93 15.56
N HIS A 50 -0.87 2.45 15.97
CA HIS A 50 -1.40 2.71 17.32
C HIS A 50 -0.51 2.09 18.41
N GLN A 51 -0.08 0.84 18.22
CA GLN A 51 0.83 0.15 19.14
C GLN A 51 2.18 0.87 19.26
N CYS A 52 2.78 1.28 18.13
CA CYS A 52 4.03 2.04 18.11
C CYS A 52 3.94 3.30 18.99
N HIS A 53 2.88 4.10 18.82
CA HIS A 53 2.71 5.34 19.58
C HIS A 53 2.41 5.14 21.07
N ILE A 54 1.78 4.03 21.46
CA ILE A 54 1.60 3.69 22.87
C ILE A 54 2.94 3.26 23.47
N ASN A 55 3.67 2.37 22.79
CA ASN A 55 4.92 1.81 23.30
C ASN A 55 5.99 2.88 23.47
N LEU A 56 6.16 3.79 22.51
CA LEU A 56 7.07 4.93 22.63
C LEU A 56 6.76 5.78 23.88
N LYS A 57 5.48 6.04 24.15
CA LYS A 57 5.05 6.81 25.34
C LYS A 57 5.22 6.04 26.65
N ILE A 58 5.22 4.71 26.63
CA ILE A 58 5.50 3.89 27.81
C ILE A 58 7.00 3.90 28.10
N GLU A 59 7.85 3.75 27.07
CA GLU A 59 9.31 3.81 27.21
C GLU A 59 9.78 5.15 27.78
N ASP A 60 9.24 6.27 27.30
CA ASP A 60 9.54 7.62 27.82
C ASP A 60 9.20 7.78 29.32
N LYS A 61 8.16 7.09 29.80
CA LYS A 61 7.73 7.14 31.21
C LYS A 61 8.47 6.16 32.12
N VAL A 62 9.01 5.08 31.55
CA VAL A 62 9.78 4.07 32.31
C VAL A 62 11.23 4.53 32.53
N GLN A 63 11.75 5.42 31.68
CA GLN A 63 13.11 5.96 31.78
C GLN A 63 13.25 7.24 32.63
N GLN A 64 12.16 7.72 33.24
CA GLN A 64 12.13 8.91 34.10
C GLN A 64 11.90 8.53 35.56
#